data_AF-A0AAN8YBD1-F1
#
_entry.id   AF-A0AAN8YBD1-F1
#
_cell.length_a   1.000
_cell.length_b   1.000
_cell.length_c   1.000
_cell.angle_alpha   90.00
_cell.angle_beta   90.00
_cell.angle_gamma   90.00
#
_symmetry.space_group_name_H-M   'P 1'
#
loop_
_entity.id
_entity.type
_entity.pdbx_description
1 polymer ?
#
loop_
_entity_poly.entity_id
_entity_poly.type
_entity_poly.pdbx_seq_one_letter_code
_entity_poly.pdbx_strand_id
1 'polypeptide(L)'
;MVKSFGGITKDEILSLVSSICSTRSSPINKTKNIFWFTNSVTCSATFGKRFKDRDKLIKLLKDIFILVSGFDVADLFPSWKLLHKLSGAESRLMNVYKKLDEIIEDIFKEHLENKATKNKGIGEFGDDDLVDVLLSLMEDAELECPITNNHIKAVILVSLLPSHDLLPPDLF
;
A
#
# COMPACT_ATOMS: atom_id res chain seq x y z
N MET A 1 20.50 5.79 6.65
CA MET A 1 20.34 6.52 5.37
C MET A 1 19.28 5.77 4.60
N VAL A 2 18.09 6.36 4.47
CA VAL A 2 16.94 5.75 3.78
C VAL A 2 17.28 5.56 2.31
N LYS A 3 16.82 4.46 1.68
CA LYS A 3 16.94 4.26 0.24
C LYS A 3 16.43 5.48 -0.53
N SER A 4 17.17 5.91 -1.55
CA SER A 4 16.72 7.04 -2.37
C SER A 4 15.50 6.63 -3.21
N PHE A 5 14.46 7.46 -3.14
CA PHE A 5 13.24 7.30 -3.94
C PHE A 5 13.54 7.20 -5.45
N GLY A 6 14.57 7.92 -5.91
CA GLY A 6 15.01 7.87 -7.31
C GLY A 6 15.51 6.48 -7.75
N GLY A 7 16.20 5.75 -6.85
CA GLY A 7 16.65 4.38 -7.14
C GLY A 7 15.49 3.40 -7.26
N ILE A 8 14.51 3.48 -6.35
CA ILE A 8 13.29 2.65 -6.39
C ILE A 8 12.51 2.93 -7.68
N THR A 9 12.28 4.20 -7.98
CA THR A 9 11.54 4.62 -9.18
C THR A 9 12.17 4.08 -10.45
N LYS A 10 13.50 4.14 -10.58
CA LYS A 10 14.23 3.65 -11.76
C LYS A 10 14.03 2.14 -11.96
N ASP A 11 14.14 1.35 -10.91
CA ASP A 11 14.00 -0.11 -11.00
C ASP A 11 12.57 -0.51 -11.38
N GLU A 12 11.57 0.16 -10.83
CA GLU A 12 10.17 -0.09 -11.17
C GLU A 12 9.84 0.33 -12.61
N ILE A 13 10.46 1.41 -13.13
CA ILE A 13 10.32 1.82 -14.54
C ILE A 13 10.90 0.72 -15.44
N LEU A 14 12.07 0.17 -15.11
CA LEU A 14 12.69 -0.89 -15.89
C LEU A 14 11.82 -2.16 -15.90
N SER A 15 11.24 -2.52 -14.75
CA SER A 15 10.28 -3.62 -14.65
C SER A 15 9.06 -3.40 -15.55
N LEU A 16 8.48 -2.19 -15.51
CA LEU A 16 7.35 -1.83 -16.33
C LEU A 16 7.67 -1.90 -17.84
N VAL A 17 8.79 -1.32 -18.26
CA VAL A 17 9.25 -1.36 -19.66
C VAL A 17 9.47 -2.79 -20.12
N SER A 18 10.09 -3.62 -19.29
CA SER A 18 10.30 -5.05 -19.59
C SER A 18 8.97 -5.79 -19.80
N SER A 19 7.97 -5.55 -18.94
CA SER A 19 6.62 -6.12 -19.06
C SER A 19 5.93 -5.69 -20.36
N ILE A 20 6.03 -4.41 -20.71
CA ILE A 20 5.46 -3.86 -21.94
C ILE A 20 6.13 -4.48 -23.17
N CYS A 21 7.47 -4.51 -23.23
CA CYS A 21 8.22 -5.07 -24.35
C CYS A 21 7.97 -6.57 -24.54
N SER A 22 7.66 -7.30 -23.46
CA SER A 22 7.32 -8.73 -23.51
C SER A 22 5.93 -8.98 -24.11
N THR A 23 5.08 -7.96 -24.20
CA THR A 23 3.72 -8.05 -24.71
C THR A 23 3.74 -7.93 -26.24
N ARG A 24 3.73 -9.06 -26.97
CA ARG A 24 3.70 -9.04 -28.44
C ARG A 24 2.30 -8.72 -28.98
N SER A 25 2.18 -7.60 -29.70
CA SER A 25 1.04 -7.24 -30.58
C SER A 25 -0.36 -7.16 -29.96
N SER A 26 -0.52 -7.25 -28.64
CA SER A 26 -1.82 -7.03 -27.99
C SER A 26 -1.98 -5.56 -27.52
N PRO A 27 -3.22 -5.05 -27.46
CA PRO A 27 -3.48 -3.72 -26.93
C PRO A 27 -2.98 -3.58 -25.49
N ILE A 28 -2.19 -2.53 -25.23
CA ILE A 28 -1.66 -2.24 -23.90
C ILE A 28 -2.67 -1.41 -23.12
N ASN A 29 -3.09 -1.90 -21.95
CA ASN A 29 -3.88 -1.13 -21.01
C ASN A 29 -2.96 -0.19 -20.20
N LYS A 30 -2.87 1.06 -20.66
CA LYS A 30 -2.01 2.09 -20.03
C LYS A 30 -2.42 2.40 -18.60
N THR A 31 -3.72 2.49 -18.31
CA THR A 31 -4.26 2.76 -16.97
C THR A 31 -3.81 1.69 -15.98
N LYS A 32 -3.97 0.40 -16.33
CA LYS A 32 -3.54 -0.72 -15.49
C LYS A 32 -2.03 -0.68 -15.22
N ASN A 33 -1.25 -0.32 -16.23
CA ASN A 33 0.21 -0.26 -16.14
C ASN A 33 0.69 0.89 -15.25
N ILE A 34 0.11 2.08 -15.38
CA ILE A 34 0.40 3.24 -14.54
C ILE A 34 -0.03 2.97 -13.09
N PHE A 35 -1.22 2.40 -12.90
CA PHE A 35 -1.71 2.02 -11.59
C PHE A 35 -0.76 1.02 -10.91
N TRP A 36 -0.39 -0.05 -11.60
CA TRP A 36 0.54 -1.04 -11.04
C TRP A 36 1.87 -0.38 -10.71
N PHE A 37 2.46 0.40 -11.63
CA PHE A 37 3.75 1.06 -11.42
C PHE A 37 3.75 1.99 -10.20
N THR A 38 2.75 2.86 -10.07
CA THR A 38 2.65 3.80 -8.96
C THR A 38 2.56 3.06 -7.62
N ASN A 39 1.65 2.10 -7.52
CA ASN A 39 1.50 1.30 -6.31
C ASN A 39 2.74 0.44 -6.03
N SER A 40 3.42 -0.04 -7.08
CA SER A 40 4.66 -0.78 -6.99
C SER A 40 5.75 0.10 -6.35
N VAL A 41 5.97 1.32 -6.85
CA VAL A 41 6.93 2.29 -6.28
C VAL A 41 6.60 2.60 -4.82
N THR A 42 5.33 2.91 -4.53
CA THR A 42 4.89 3.22 -3.16
C THR A 42 5.10 2.03 -2.22
N CYS A 43 4.72 0.82 -2.62
CA CYS A 43 4.95 -0.39 -1.83
C CYS A 43 6.45 -0.63 -1.60
N SER A 44 7.29 -0.41 -2.61
CA SER A 44 8.75 -0.57 -2.48
C SER A 44 9.38 0.46 -1.55
N ALA A 45 8.84 1.69 -1.51
CA ALA A 45 9.28 2.73 -0.59
C ALA A 45 8.77 2.50 0.84
N THR A 46 7.59 1.87 0.96
CA THR A 46 6.93 1.64 2.26
C THR A 46 7.46 0.38 2.95
N PHE A 47 7.57 -0.73 2.23
CA PHE A 47 7.83 -2.09 2.73
C PHE A 47 9.12 -2.71 2.19
N GLY A 48 9.95 -1.90 1.51
CA GLY A 48 11.15 -2.39 0.84
C GLY A 48 10.85 -3.12 -0.48
N LYS A 49 11.91 -3.45 -1.23
CA LYS A 49 11.82 -3.94 -2.63
C LYS A 49 11.20 -5.33 -2.78
N ARG A 50 11.20 -6.15 -1.73
CA ARG A 50 10.81 -7.56 -1.80
C ARG A 50 10.08 -7.91 -0.52
N PHE A 51 8.76 -8.00 -0.63
CA PHE A 51 7.92 -8.59 0.40
C PHE A 51 6.94 -9.55 -0.27
N LYS A 52 6.52 -10.55 0.51
CA LYS A 52 5.58 -11.57 0.06
C LYS A 52 4.24 -10.92 -0.32
N ASP A 53 3.52 -11.51 -1.28
CA ASP A 53 2.15 -11.09 -1.63
C ASP A 53 2.00 -9.66 -2.20
N ARG A 54 3.07 -9.04 -2.69
CA ARG A 54 3.06 -7.71 -3.34
C ARG A 54 1.97 -7.53 -4.39
N ASP A 55 1.86 -8.44 -5.36
CA ASP A 55 0.84 -8.34 -6.41
C ASP A 55 -0.58 -8.51 -5.85
N LYS A 56 -0.75 -9.28 -4.78
CA LYS A 56 -2.03 -9.45 -4.09
C LYS A 56 -2.39 -8.16 -3.34
N LEU A 57 -1.43 -7.51 -2.70
CA LEU A 57 -1.59 -6.22 -2.05
C LEU A 57 -2.04 -5.14 -3.07
N ILE A 58 -1.34 -5.01 -4.20
CA ILE A 58 -1.67 -4.03 -5.25
C ILE A 58 -3.10 -4.26 -5.79
N LYS A 59 -3.54 -5.52 -5.90
CA LYS A 59 -4.92 -5.86 -6.30
C LYS A 59 -5.93 -5.43 -5.24
N LEU A 60 -5.67 -5.69 -3.96
CA LEU A 60 -6.54 -5.26 -2.87
C LEU A 60 -6.64 -3.74 -2.78
N LEU A 61 -5.52 -3.02 -2.97
CA LEU A 61 -5.52 -1.55 -3.04
C LEU A 61 -6.42 -1.04 -4.17
N LYS A 62 -6.43 -1.72 -5.32
CA LYS A 62 -7.35 -1.39 -6.41
C LYS A 62 -8.82 -1.57 -5.98
N ASP A 63 -9.14 -2.67 -5.32
CA ASP A 63 -10.50 -2.96 -4.86
C ASP A 63 -10.96 -1.96 -3.79
N ILE A 64 -10.09 -1.61 -2.83
CA ILE A 64 -10.35 -0.55 -1.85
C ILE A 64 -10.61 0.75 -2.59
N PHE A 65 -9.73 1.12 -3.51
CA PHE A 65 -9.85 2.37 -4.25
C PHE A 65 -11.18 2.46 -4.99
N ILE A 66 -11.62 1.39 -5.67
CA ILE A 66 -12.93 1.32 -6.32
C ILE A 66 -14.09 1.47 -5.33
N LEU A 67 -13.99 0.84 -4.16
CA LEU A 67 -15.06 0.85 -3.16
C LEU A 67 -15.17 2.19 -2.41
N VAL A 68 -14.06 2.90 -2.20
CA VAL A 68 -14.05 4.20 -1.49
C VAL A 68 -14.29 5.40 -2.42
N SER A 69 -14.02 5.26 -3.71
CA SER A 69 -14.30 6.31 -4.71
C SER A 69 -15.67 6.14 -5.39
N GLY A 70 -16.23 4.93 -5.36
CA GLY A 70 -17.57 4.67 -5.88
C GLY A 70 -18.65 5.34 -5.04
N PHE A 71 -19.60 5.99 -5.70
CA PHE A 71 -20.79 6.56 -5.08
C PHE A 71 -21.74 5.44 -4.61
N ASP A 72 -22.10 5.37 -3.32
CA ASP A 72 -23.21 4.52 -2.89
C ASP A 72 -24.52 5.26 -3.20
N VAL A 73 -25.52 4.59 -3.76
CA VAL A 73 -26.88 5.16 -3.92
C VAL A 73 -27.44 5.62 -2.57
N ALA A 74 -26.99 4.97 -1.50
CA ALA A 74 -27.32 5.34 -0.16
C ALA A 74 -26.73 6.70 0.28
N ASP A 75 -25.61 7.14 -0.31
CA ASP A 75 -25.03 8.48 -0.07
C ASP A 75 -25.91 9.59 -0.67
N LEU A 76 -26.66 9.30 -1.74
CA LEU A 76 -27.64 10.23 -2.34
C LEU A 76 -28.96 10.27 -1.57
N PHE A 77 -29.31 9.18 -0.88
CA PHE A 77 -30.58 9.05 -0.15
C PHE A 77 -30.35 8.59 1.30
N PRO A 78 -29.70 9.43 2.15
CA PRO A 78 -29.32 9.06 3.52
C PRO A 78 -30.54 8.72 4.42
N SER A 79 -31.73 9.20 4.05
CA SER A 79 -32.98 8.87 4.76
C SER A 79 -33.45 7.43 4.52
N TRP A 80 -32.97 6.75 3.47
CA TRP A 80 -33.41 5.42 3.08
C TRP A 80 -32.41 4.37 3.56
N LYS A 81 -32.37 4.15 4.88
CA LYS A 81 -31.48 3.20 5.57
C LYS A 81 -31.50 1.76 5.03
N LEU A 82 -32.54 1.39 4.28
CA LEU A 82 -32.66 0.10 3.62
C LEU A 82 -31.71 -0.01 2.41
N LEU A 83 -31.41 1.10 1.71
CA LEU A 83 -30.44 1.14 0.61
C LEU A 83 -29.01 0.90 1.10
N HIS A 84 -28.60 1.49 2.24
CA HIS A 84 -27.30 1.21 2.86
C HIS A 84 -27.12 -0.28 3.17
N LYS A 85 -28.18 -0.96 3.64
CA LYS A 85 -28.13 -2.41 3.93
C LYS A 85 -28.13 -3.28 2.67
N LEU A 86 -28.74 -2.82 1.58
CA LEU A 86 -28.82 -3.56 0.32
C LEU A 86 -27.60 -3.37 -0.58
N SER A 87 -26.91 -2.22 -0.53
CA SER A 87 -25.74 -1.97 -1.39
C SER A 87 -24.61 -2.98 -1.12
N GLY A 88 -24.48 -3.43 0.14
CA GLY A 88 -23.43 -4.33 0.58
C GLY A 88 -22.01 -3.76 0.43
N ALA A 89 -21.88 -2.47 0.08
CA ALA A 89 -20.60 -1.82 -0.18
C ALA A 89 -19.74 -1.77 1.09
N GLU A 90 -20.33 -1.41 2.22
CA GLU A 90 -19.67 -1.40 3.53
C GLU A 90 -19.11 -2.78 3.90
N SER A 91 -19.92 -3.84 3.74
CA SER A 91 -19.50 -5.22 4.03
C SER A 91 -18.36 -5.68 3.10
N ARG A 92 -18.44 -5.35 1.81
CA ARG A 92 -17.37 -5.63 0.85
C ARG A 92 -16.10 -4.88 1.21
N LEU A 93 -16.20 -3.60 1.55
CA LEU A 93 -15.09 -2.76 1.95
C LEU A 93 -14.41 -3.31 3.21
N MET A 94 -15.19 -3.68 4.23
CA MET A 94 -14.66 -4.32 5.44
C MET A 94 -13.95 -5.65 5.17
N ASN A 95 -14.46 -6.47 4.24
CA ASN A 95 -13.81 -7.72 3.86
C ASN A 95 -12.47 -7.48 3.13
N VAL A 96 -12.40 -6.48 2.25
CA VAL A 96 -11.16 -6.11 1.56
C VAL A 96 -10.16 -5.51 2.56
N TYR A 97 -10.60 -4.62 3.45
CA TYR A 97 -9.76 -4.07 4.52
C TYR A 97 -9.19 -5.16 5.43
N LYS A 98 -9.99 -6.16 5.81
CA LYS A 98 -9.49 -7.28 6.62
C LYS A 98 -8.35 -8.02 5.95
N LYS A 99 -8.46 -8.30 4.64
CA LYS A 99 -7.40 -8.95 3.87
C LYS A 99 -6.15 -8.09 3.71
N LEU A 100 -6.34 -6.77 3.61
CA LEU A 100 -5.23 -5.82 3.61
C LEU A 100 -4.51 -5.84 4.97
N ASP A 101 -5.25 -5.79 6.06
CA ASP A 101 -4.72 -5.79 7.43
C ASP A 101 -3.90 -7.06 7.71
N GLU A 102 -4.39 -8.23 7.27
CA GLU A 102 -3.65 -9.51 7.35
C GLU A 102 -2.29 -9.44 6.64
N ILE A 103 -2.22 -8.86 5.44
CA ILE A 103 -0.96 -8.71 4.70
C ILE A 103 -0.02 -7.72 5.41
N ILE A 104 -0.55 -6.60 5.91
CA ILE A 104 0.26 -5.59 6.62
C ILE A 104 0.84 -6.19 7.91
N GLU A 105 0.06 -6.98 8.65
CA GLU A 105 0.54 -7.67 9.85
C GLU A 105 1.63 -8.69 9.55
N ASP A 106 1.50 -9.47 8.47
CA ASP A 106 2.55 -10.39 8.03
C ASP A 106 3.85 -9.64 7.71
N ILE A 107 3.75 -8.48 7.05
CA ILE A 107 4.90 -7.61 6.75
C ILE A 107 5.52 -7.07 8.05
N PHE A 108 4.72 -6.62 9.02
CA PHE A 108 5.22 -6.11 10.29
C PHE A 108 6.01 -7.17 11.05
N LYS A 109 5.45 -8.38 11.09
CA LYS A 109 6.10 -9.52 11.71
C LYS A 109 7.46 -9.81 11.07
N GLU A 110 7.52 -9.79 9.74
CA GLU A 110 8.79 -9.97 9.00
C GLU A 110 9.82 -8.89 9.37
N HIS A 111 9.43 -7.62 9.44
CA HIS A 111 10.33 -6.52 9.81
C HIS A 111 10.83 -6.65 11.25
N LEU A 112 9.94 -7.01 12.19
CA LEU A 112 10.31 -7.25 13.59
C LEU A 112 11.28 -8.43 13.75
N GLU A 113 11.04 -9.55 13.05
CA GLU A 113 11.92 -10.72 13.05
C GLU A 113 13.30 -10.39 12.44
N ASN A 114 13.33 -9.64 11.33
CA ASN A 114 14.56 -9.18 10.70
C ASN A 114 15.36 -8.24 11.61
N LYS A 115 14.68 -7.34 12.34
CA LYS A 115 15.31 -6.44 13.31
C LYS A 115 15.90 -7.19 14.50
N ALA A 116 15.24 -8.25 14.98
CA ALA A 116 15.73 -9.07 16.09
C ALA A 116 16.95 -9.94 15.71
N THR A 117 17.07 -10.31 14.43
CA THR A 117 18.15 -11.17 13.93
C THR A 117 19.36 -10.41 13.38
N LYS A 118 19.20 -9.15 12.95
CA LYS A 118 20.32 -8.24 12.68
C LYS A 118 21.05 -7.91 13.99
N ASN A 119 22.18 -8.58 14.26
CA ASN A 119 23.11 -8.18 15.30
C ASN A 119 23.39 -6.67 15.19
N LYS A 120 23.34 -5.93 16.32
CA LYS A 120 23.66 -4.49 16.45
C LYS A 120 25.10 -4.10 16.03
N GLY A 121 25.83 -4.97 15.34
CA GLY A 121 27.17 -4.75 14.82
C GLY A 121 27.16 -4.60 13.31
N ILE A 122 27.23 -3.35 12.85
CA ILE A 122 27.68 -2.96 11.50
C ILE A 122 26.89 -3.65 10.37
N GLY A 123 25.59 -3.38 10.28
CA GLY A 123 24.76 -3.73 9.13
C GLY A 123 24.23 -2.46 8.49
N GLU A 124 24.78 -2.12 7.32
CA GLU A 124 24.38 -1.07 6.36
C GLU A 124 23.24 -0.14 6.83
N PHE A 125 23.59 1.07 7.27
CA PHE A 125 22.70 2.23 7.44
C PHE A 125 22.08 2.67 6.08
N GLY A 126 21.62 1.76 5.23
CA GLY A 126 21.31 2.02 3.83
C GLY A 126 20.04 1.38 3.29
N ASP A 127 19.36 0.53 4.08
CA ASP A 127 18.25 -0.30 3.59
C ASP A 127 16.91 -0.09 4.30
N ASP A 128 16.87 0.73 5.36
CA ASP A 128 15.66 0.96 6.15
C ASP A 128 14.56 1.57 5.26
N ASP A 129 13.38 0.98 5.32
CA ASP A 129 12.16 1.50 4.72
C ASP A 129 11.26 2.24 5.72
N LEU A 130 10.07 2.65 5.28
CA LEU A 130 9.15 3.40 6.15
C LEU A 130 8.71 2.57 7.37
N VAL A 131 8.51 1.26 7.23
CA VAL A 131 8.13 0.40 8.36
C VAL A 131 9.26 0.32 9.38
N ASP A 132 10.50 0.14 8.93
CA ASP A 132 11.68 0.12 9.82
C ASP A 132 11.82 1.41 10.63
N VAL A 133 11.63 2.56 9.98
CA VAL A 133 11.69 3.88 10.61
C VAL A 133 10.56 4.03 11.64
N LEU A 134 9.33 3.68 11.29
CA LEU A 134 8.18 3.82 12.19
C LEU A 134 8.26 2.85 13.39
N LEU A 135 8.73 1.62 13.20
CA LEU A 135 8.97 0.67 14.29
C LEU A 135 10.08 1.16 15.23
N SER A 136 11.13 1.79 14.70
CA SER A 136 12.20 2.37 15.51
C SER A 136 11.72 3.57 16.32
N LEU A 137 10.84 4.41 15.77
CA LEU A 137 10.19 5.50 16.51
C LEU A 137 9.25 4.97 17.60
N MET A 138 8.60 3.82 17.40
CA MET A 138 7.74 3.22 18.42
C MET A 138 8.51 2.74 19.66
N GLU A 139 9.79 2.41 19.51
CA GLU A 139 10.67 2.04 20.62
C GLU A 139 11.28 3.25 21.35
N ASP A 140 11.08 4.46 20.84
CA ASP A 140 11.61 5.68 21.43
C ASP A 140 10.77 6.11 22.65
N ALA A 141 11.36 5.94 23.84
CA ALA A 141 10.75 6.27 25.12
C ALA A 141 10.73 7.78 25.42
N GLU A 142 11.40 8.61 24.62
CA GLU A 142 11.45 10.07 24.80
C GLU A 142 10.32 10.81 24.09
N LEU A 143 9.48 10.10 23.31
CA LEU A 143 8.33 10.70 22.64
C LEU A 143 7.25 11.13 23.64
N GLU A 144 6.80 12.38 23.53
CA GLU A 144 5.69 12.94 24.32
C GLU A 144 4.37 12.17 24.13
N CYS A 145 4.19 11.56 22.95
CA CYS A 145 3.04 10.73 22.61
C CYS A 145 3.51 9.35 22.15
N PRO A 146 3.17 8.27 22.89
CA PRO A 146 3.54 6.92 22.48
C PRO A 146 2.92 6.54 21.14
N ILE A 147 3.77 6.12 20.20
CA ILE A 147 3.32 5.54 18.94
C ILE A 147 2.78 4.12 19.22
N THR A 148 1.68 3.76 18.57
CA THR A 148 1.05 2.43 18.69
C THR A 148 1.03 1.76 17.31
N ASN A 149 0.86 0.44 17.27
CA ASN A 149 0.69 -0.29 16.02
C ASN A 149 -0.43 0.30 15.15
N ASN A 150 -1.53 0.78 15.75
CA ASN A 150 -2.63 1.40 15.02
C ASN A 150 -2.22 2.71 14.35
N HIS A 151 -1.34 3.51 14.99
CA HIS A 151 -0.80 4.73 14.38
C HIS A 151 0.06 4.40 13.16
N ILE A 152 0.93 3.38 13.25
CA ILE A 152 1.79 2.94 12.15
C ILE A 152 0.93 2.42 10.99
N LYS A 153 -0.03 1.54 11.26
CA LYS A 153 -0.97 1.02 10.25
C LYS A 153 -1.74 2.14 9.55
N ALA A 154 -2.18 3.17 10.29
CA ALA A 154 -2.87 4.31 9.70
C ALA A 154 -1.96 5.09 8.74
N VAL A 155 -0.70 5.37 9.14
CA VAL A 155 0.28 6.05 8.27
C VAL A 155 0.55 5.25 7.00
N ILE A 156 0.70 3.94 7.13
CA ILE A 156 0.89 3.05 5.98
C ILE A 156 -0.32 3.07 5.06
N LEU A 157 -1.53 2.94 5.61
CA LEU A 157 -2.75 2.98 4.81
C LEU A 157 -2.84 4.29 4.03
N VAL A 158 -2.59 5.44 4.68
CA VAL A 158 -2.55 6.75 4.03
C VAL A 158 -1.49 6.81 2.93
N SER A 159 -0.31 6.22 3.18
CA SER A 159 0.80 6.20 2.21
C SER A 159 0.47 5.36 0.97
N LEU A 160 -0.33 4.30 1.11
CA LEU A 160 -0.76 3.42 0.03
C LEU A 160 -1.97 3.93 -0.76
N LEU A 161 -2.70 4.92 -0.23
CA LEU A 161 -3.79 5.53 -0.97
C LEU A 161 -3.21 6.37 -2.11
N PRO A 162 -3.67 6.16 -3.35
CA PRO A 162 -3.21 6.98 -4.47
C PRO A 162 -3.62 8.44 -4.26
N SER A 163 -2.71 9.38 -4.59
CA SER A 163 -3.03 10.80 -4.65
C SER A 163 -4.22 11.03 -5.57
N HIS A 164 -5.14 11.93 -5.22
CA HIS A 164 -6.36 12.21 -6.00
C HIS A 164 -6.10 12.47 -7.50
N ASP A 165 -4.92 12.98 -7.87
CA ASP A 165 -4.51 13.24 -9.25
C ASP A 165 -4.13 11.99 -10.06
N LEU A 166 -3.92 10.84 -9.40
CA LEU A 166 -3.48 9.58 -10.02
C LEU A 166 -4.62 8.56 -10.16
N LEU A 167 -5.84 9.00 -9.86
CA LEU A 167 -7.02 8.16 -9.99
C LEU A 167 -7.39 8.04 -11.47
N PRO A 168 -7.59 6.81 -11.98
CA PRO A 168 -8.08 6.61 -13.32
C PRO A 168 -9.33 7.46 -13.60
N PRO A 169 -9.38 8.22 -14.70
CA PRO A 169 -10.57 9.00 -15.03
C PRO A 169 -11.78 8.11 -15.34
N ASP A 170 -11.58 6.83 -15.65
CA ASP A 170 -12.62 5.81 -15.81
C ASP A 170 -13.19 5.30 -14.46
N LEU A 171 -12.71 5.82 -13.33
CA LEU A 171 -13.19 5.45 -12.01
C LEU A 171 -14.22 6.41 -11.39
N PHE A 172 -14.60 7.47 -12.13
CA PHE A 172 -15.60 8.45 -11.75
C PHE A 172 -16.79 8.45 -12.71
#